data_AF-A0A3D2GQ17-F1
#
_entry.id   AF-A0A3D2GQ17-F1
#
_cell.length_a   1.000
_cell.length_b   1.000
_cell.length_c   1.000
_cell.angle_alpha   90.00
_cell.angle_beta   90.00
_cell.angle_gamma   90.00
#
_symmetry.space_group_name_H-M   'P 1'
#
loop_
_entity.id
_entity.type
_entity.pdbx_description
1 polymer ?
#
loop_
_entity_poly.entity_id
_entity_poly.type
_entity_poly.pdbx_seq_one_letter_code
_entity_poly.pdbx_strand_id
1 'polypeptide(L)'
;MSFLEFEKPIAELESKIAELRSLGTDDEIVNIDEEVERLQGKIERMLTQTYAKLTPAQKVQVARHPGRPHCKDYVAGLFTEFTPLAGDRLFAEDQAIIGGLARFKGRSCVVIGQEKGSDTETRVRHNFGMPKPEGYRKAQRLMNMAEQFNLPIITFID
;
A
#
# COMPACT_ATOMS: atom_id res chain seq x y z
N MET A 1 11.30 -7.57 -6.35
CA MET A 1 9.84 -7.64 -6.55
C MET A 1 9.42 -9.10 -6.49
N SER A 2 8.37 -9.44 -5.74
CA SER A 2 7.75 -10.77 -5.83
C SER A 2 6.70 -10.69 -6.93
N PHE A 3 6.89 -11.39 -8.04
CA PHE A 3 5.85 -11.44 -9.08
C PHE A 3 4.80 -12.49 -8.74
N LEU A 4 3.54 -12.21 -9.09
CA LEU A 4 2.48 -13.21 -9.03
C LEU A 4 2.55 -14.13 -10.25
N GLU A 5 1.99 -15.34 -10.15
CA GLU A 5 2.14 -16.33 -11.23
C GLU A 5 1.60 -15.86 -12.59
N PHE A 6 0.51 -15.10 -12.58
CA PHE A 6 -0.09 -14.55 -13.79
C PHE A 6 0.69 -13.35 -14.36
N GLU A 7 1.69 -12.84 -13.63
CA GLU A 7 2.59 -11.77 -14.07
C GLU A 7 3.90 -12.31 -14.64
N LYS A 8 4.14 -13.63 -14.62
CA LYS A 8 5.37 -14.24 -15.18
C LYS A 8 5.71 -13.75 -16.60
N PRO A 9 4.76 -13.68 -17.56
CA PRO A 9 5.06 -13.18 -18.91
C PRO A 9 5.54 -11.72 -18.94
N ILE A 10 5.14 -10.94 -17.94
CA ILE A 10 5.51 -9.53 -17.80
C ILE A 10 6.90 -9.43 -17.15
N ALA A 11 7.16 -10.24 -16.13
CA ALA A 11 8.46 -10.34 -15.47
C ALA A 11 9.58 -10.78 -16.43
N GLU A 12 9.28 -11.68 -17.38
CA GLU A 12 10.21 -12.09 -18.43
C GLU A 12 10.57 -10.92 -19.37
N LEU A 13 9.59 -10.10 -19.75
CA LEU A 13 9.82 -8.91 -20.57
C LEU A 13 10.61 -7.85 -19.82
N GLU A 14 10.33 -7.63 -18.53
CA GLU A 14 11.12 -6.72 -17.68
C GLU A 14 12.57 -7.19 -17.54
N SER A 15 12.78 -8.49 -17.35
CA SER A 15 14.14 -9.08 -17.27
C SER A 15 14.90 -8.86 -18.58
N LYS A 16 14.23 -9.04 -19.72
CA LYS A 16 14.82 -8.79 -21.05
C LYS A 16 15.18 -7.32 -21.25
N ILE A 17 14.37 -6.38 -20.77
CA ILE A 17 14.70 -4.94 -20.81
C ILE A 17 15.92 -4.65 -19.93
N ALA A 18 16.00 -5.25 -18.74
CA ALA A 18 17.14 -5.06 -17.85
C ALA A 18 18.45 -5.58 -18.48
N GLU A 19 18.40 -6.74 -19.16
CA GLU A 19 19.53 -7.28 -19.92
C GLU A 19 19.97 -6.34 -21.05
N LEU A 20 19.03 -5.86 -21.88
CA LEU A 20 19.31 -4.93 -22.97
C LEU A 20 19.97 -3.64 -22.47
N ARG A 21 19.52 -3.10 -21.34
CA ARG A 21 20.12 -1.91 -20.72
C ARG A 21 21.52 -2.15 -20.17
N SER A 22 21.85 -3.39 -19.76
CA SER A 22 23.17 -3.73 -19.21
C SER A 22 24.25 -3.95 -20.27
N LEU A 23 23.86 -4.19 -21.53
CA LEU A 23 24.74 -4.56 -22.64
C LEU A 23 25.16 -3.38 -23.54
N GLY A 24 24.70 -2.15 -23.25
CA GLY A 24 24.95 -0.98 -24.11
C GLY A 24 26.43 -0.58 -24.20
N THR A 25 26.99 -0.64 -25.42
CA THR A 25 28.23 0.03 -25.82
C THR A 25 27.91 1.21 -26.74
N ASP A 26 28.76 2.25 -26.78
CA ASP A 26 28.46 3.60 -27.31
C ASP A 26 27.83 3.66 -28.72
N ASP A 27 28.12 2.71 -29.62
CA ASP A 27 27.57 2.68 -30.99
C ASP A 27 26.22 1.92 -31.13
N GLU A 28 25.83 1.08 -30.16
CA GLU A 28 24.58 0.29 -30.19
C GLU A 28 23.43 0.96 -29.42
N ILE A 29 23.71 2.06 -28.70
CA ILE A 29 22.77 2.72 -27.77
C ILE A 29 21.47 3.14 -28.44
N VAL A 30 21.53 3.70 -29.66
CA VAL A 30 20.33 4.21 -30.36
C VAL A 30 19.34 3.10 -30.71
N ASN A 31 19.82 1.92 -31.13
CA ASN A 31 18.95 0.77 -31.44
C ASN A 31 18.41 0.10 -30.16
N ILE A 32 19.18 0.13 -29.08
CA ILE A 32 18.77 -0.43 -27.79
C ILE A 32 17.63 0.39 -27.19
N ASP A 33 17.72 1.72 -27.24
CA ASP A 33 16.69 2.60 -26.67
C ASP A 33 15.33 2.44 -27.39
N GLU A 34 15.31 2.37 -28.72
CA GLU A 34 14.08 2.13 -29.49
C GLU A 34 13.44 0.76 -29.16
N GLU A 35 14.25 -0.29 -29.03
CA GLU A 35 13.77 -1.61 -28.67
C GLU A 35 13.27 -1.67 -27.21
N VAL A 36 13.93 -0.96 -26.30
CA VAL A 36 13.49 -0.81 -24.91
C VAL A 36 12.14 -0.10 -24.86
N GLU A 37 11.95 1.01 -25.56
CA GLU A 37 10.66 1.72 -25.62
C GLU A 37 9.55 0.81 -26.18
N ARG A 38 9.84 0.05 -27.24
CA ARG A 38 8.89 -0.90 -27.83
C ARG A 38 8.48 -1.99 -26.84
N LEU A 39 9.44 -2.55 -26.09
CA LEU A 39 9.19 -3.56 -25.06
C LEU A 39 8.44 -2.99 -23.87
N GLN A 40 8.76 -1.77 -23.41
CA GLN A 40 8.02 -1.08 -22.36
C GLN A 40 6.56 -0.85 -22.74
N GLY A 41 6.30 -0.35 -23.95
CA GLY A 41 4.94 -0.17 -24.45
C GLY A 41 4.17 -1.49 -24.61
N LYS A 42 4.87 -2.62 -24.80
CA LYS A 42 4.26 -3.96 -24.79
C LYS A 42 3.92 -4.42 -23.38
N ILE A 43 4.82 -4.19 -22.41
CA ILE A 43 4.61 -4.47 -20.99
C ILE A 43 3.38 -3.72 -20.48
N GLU A 44 3.28 -2.42 -20.73
CA GLU A 44 2.17 -1.60 -20.25
C GLU A 44 0.81 -2.09 -20.79
N ARG A 45 0.75 -2.41 -22.09
CA ARG A 45 -0.44 -3.01 -22.72
C ARG A 45 -0.79 -4.37 -22.10
N MET A 46 0.20 -5.22 -21.88
CA MET A 46 -0.01 -6.54 -21.29
C MET A 46 -0.45 -6.46 -19.83
N LEU A 47 0.17 -5.59 -19.03
CA LEU A 47 -0.24 -5.28 -17.65
C LEU A 47 -1.71 -4.87 -17.62
N THR A 48 -2.08 -3.88 -18.43
CA THR A 48 -3.47 -3.38 -18.48
C THR A 48 -4.46 -4.48 -18.83
N GLN A 49 -4.16 -5.32 -19.82
CA GLN A 49 -5.04 -6.42 -20.24
C GLN A 49 -5.15 -7.53 -19.19
N THR A 50 -4.03 -7.90 -18.58
CA THR A 50 -3.98 -8.94 -17.53
C THR A 50 -4.77 -8.49 -16.30
N TYR A 51 -4.53 -7.27 -15.82
CA TYR A 51 -5.22 -6.72 -14.66
C TYR A 51 -6.71 -6.46 -14.91
N ALA A 52 -7.11 -6.14 -16.15
CA ALA A 52 -8.52 -6.01 -16.52
C ALA A 52 -9.30 -7.34 -16.49
N LYS A 53 -8.61 -8.48 -16.66
CA LYS A 53 -9.23 -9.81 -16.79
C LYS A 53 -8.94 -10.74 -15.61
N LEU A 54 -8.59 -10.20 -14.44
CA LEU A 54 -8.28 -11.01 -13.26
C LEU A 54 -9.48 -11.84 -12.81
N THR A 55 -9.22 -13.14 -12.59
CA THR A 55 -10.16 -14.04 -11.93
C THR A 55 -10.31 -13.68 -10.45
N PRO A 56 -11.39 -14.12 -9.77
CA PRO A 56 -11.59 -13.85 -8.35
C PRO A 56 -10.41 -14.30 -7.47
N ALA A 57 -9.82 -15.47 -7.75
CA ALA A 57 -8.66 -15.97 -7.01
C ALA A 57 -7.42 -15.08 -7.20
N GLN A 58 -7.17 -14.62 -8.42
CA GLN A 58 -6.05 -13.71 -8.71
C GLN A 58 -6.25 -12.34 -8.03
N LYS A 59 -7.48 -11.81 -7.96
CA LYS A 59 -7.77 -10.58 -7.20
C LYS A 59 -7.43 -10.73 -5.71
N VAL A 60 -7.70 -11.90 -5.12
CA VAL A 60 -7.30 -12.18 -3.73
C VAL A 60 -5.78 -12.22 -3.58
N GLN A 61 -5.04 -12.77 -4.55
CA GLN A 61 -3.57 -12.75 -4.55
C GLN A 61 -3.03 -11.32 -4.57
N VAL A 62 -3.60 -10.44 -5.40
CA VAL A 62 -3.23 -9.01 -5.43
C VAL A 62 -3.56 -8.32 -4.10
N ALA A 63 -4.74 -8.57 -3.54
CA ALA A 63 -5.14 -8.01 -2.25
C ALA A 63 -4.24 -8.46 -1.08
N ARG A 64 -3.65 -9.66 -1.17
CA ARG A 64 -2.72 -10.23 -0.19
C ARG A 64 -1.25 -10.09 -0.58
N HIS A 65 -0.96 -9.29 -1.60
CA HIS A 65 0.40 -9.14 -2.12
C HIS A 65 1.34 -8.62 -1.02
N PRO A 66 2.53 -9.22 -0.81
CA PRO A 66 3.46 -8.81 0.26
C PRO A 66 3.92 -7.36 0.16
N GLY A 67 3.99 -6.81 -1.06
CA GLY A 67 4.34 -5.41 -1.32
C GLY A 67 3.14 -4.49 -1.49
N ARG A 68 1.93 -4.89 -1.07
CA ARG A 68 0.76 -4.00 -1.10
C ARG A 68 0.94 -2.90 -0.04
N PRO A 69 0.80 -1.62 -0.39
CA PRO A 69 0.91 -0.53 0.58
C PRO A 69 -0.06 -0.69 1.75
N HIS A 70 0.43 -0.44 2.96
CA HIS A 70 -0.32 -0.51 4.22
C HIS A 70 -0.86 0.87 4.62
N CYS A 71 -1.64 0.93 5.71
CA CYS A 71 -2.22 2.19 6.17
C CYS A 71 -1.16 3.26 6.44
N LYS A 72 -0.01 2.92 7.02
CA LYS A 72 1.10 3.88 7.21
C LYS A 72 1.58 4.51 5.91
N ASP A 73 1.64 3.75 4.82
CA ASP A 73 2.11 4.25 3.52
C ASP A 73 1.13 5.28 2.95
N TYR A 74 -0.18 5.01 3.04
CA TYR A 74 -1.20 5.98 2.66
C TYR A 74 -1.21 7.21 3.56
N VAL A 75 -1.02 7.03 4.87
CA VAL A 75 -0.93 8.15 5.82
C VAL A 75 0.25 9.06 5.44
N ALA A 76 1.41 8.48 5.15
CA ALA A 76 2.60 9.23 4.76
C ALA A 76 2.47 9.91 3.38
N GLY A 77 1.80 9.28 2.42
CA GLY A 77 1.65 9.80 1.06
C GLY A 77 0.50 10.79 0.84
N LEU A 78 -0.58 10.68 1.62
CA LEU A 78 -1.82 11.45 1.39
C LEU A 78 -2.06 12.57 2.42
N PHE A 79 -1.46 12.50 3.60
CA PHE A 79 -1.76 13.39 4.71
C PHE A 79 -0.55 14.19 5.17
N THR A 80 -0.83 15.32 5.80
CA THR A 80 0.15 16.20 6.44
C THR A 80 -0.19 16.37 7.92
N GLU A 81 0.78 16.77 8.75
CA GLU A 81 0.58 16.99 10.20
C GLU A 81 -0.06 15.79 10.94
N PHE A 82 0.26 14.57 10.51
CA PHE A 82 -0.27 13.37 11.16
C PHE A 82 0.24 13.26 12.60
N THR A 83 -0.68 13.31 13.55
CA THR A 83 -0.42 13.18 14.98
C THR A 83 -1.09 11.91 15.50
N PRO A 84 -0.34 10.81 15.73
CA PRO A 84 -0.90 9.55 16.20
C PRO A 84 -1.46 9.70 17.62
N LEU A 85 -2.63 9.11 17.85
CA LEU A 85 -3.31 9.10 19.15
C LEU A 85 -3.47 7.67 19.65
N ALA A 86 -2.88 7.38 20.81
CA ALA A 86 -2.86 6.04 21.40
C ALA A 86 -3.90 5.85 22.53
N GLY A 87 -4.21 4.59 22.80
CA GLY A 87 -4.99 4.08 23.92
C GLY A 87 -6.51 4.11 23.69
N ASP A 88 -7.19 3.15 24.29
CA ASP A 88 -8.65 3.10 24.40
C ASP A 88 -9.20 3.79 25.67
N ARG A 89 -8.32 4.19 26.59
CA ARG A 89 -8.63 4.77 27.92
C ARG A 89 -9.31 3.80 28.90
N LEU A 90 -9.28 2.50 28.62
CA LEU A 90 -9.90 1.48 29.46
C LEU A 90 -8.96 0.32 29.77
N PHE A 91 -8.26 -0.21 28.76
CA PHE A 91 -7.44 -1.41 28.88
C PHE A 91 -6.03 -1.20 28.35
N ALA A 92 -5.87 -0.92 27.05
CA ALA A 92 -4.57 -0.87 26.41
C ALA A 92 -4.56 -0.06 25.11
N GLU A 93 -3.36 0.11 24.55
CA GLU A 93 -3.16 0.54 23.17
C GLU A 93 -3.05 -0.69 22.27
N ASP A 94 -3.95 -0.80 21.31
CA ASP A 94 -3.84 -1.80 20.24
C ASP A 94 -3.06 -1.23 19.06
N GLN A 95 -1.92 -1.85 18.78
CA GLN A 95 -1.05 -1.41 17.70
C GLN A 95 -1.56 -1.83 16.33
N ALA A 96 -2.45 -2.82 16.23
CA ALA A 96 -3.09 -3.21 14.98
C ALA A 96 -3.98 -2.10 14.39
N ILE A 97 -4.46 -1.17 15.23
CA ILE A 97 -5.20 0.03 14.80
C ILE A 97 -4.32 1.25 14.98
N ILE A 98 -4.00 1.92 13.88
CA ILE A 98 -3.39 3.25 13.92
C ILE A 98 -4.47 4.29 13.70
N GLY A 99 -4.34 5.44 14.35
CA GLY A 99 -5.24 6.54 14.11
C GLY A 99 -4.82 7.81 14.82
N GLY A 100 -5.31 8.94 14.33
CA GLY A 100 -4.84 10.24 14.77
C GLY A 100 -5.46 11.41 14.01
N LEU A 101 -5.07 12.61 14.41
CA LEU A 101 -5.41 13.84 13.68
C LEU A 101 -4.47 14.00 12.50
N ALA A 102 -4.98 14.49 11.38
CA ALA A 102 -4.19 14.78 10.19
C ALA A 102 -4.83 15.89 9.36
N ARG A 103 -4.12 16.37 8.34
CA ARG A 103 -4.67 17.24 7.30
C ARG A 103 -4.68 16.54 5.94
N PHE A 104 -5.85 16.46 5.33
CA PHE A 104 -6.03 16.02 3.95
C PHE A 104 -6.36 17.23 3.08
N LYS A 105 -5.49 17.55 2.11
CA LYS A 105 -5.63 18.74 1.25
C LYS A 105 -5.90 20.02 2.05
N GLY A 106 -5.18 20.21 3.15
CA GLY A 106 -5.32 21.36 4.06
C GLY A 106 -6.48 21.28 5.07
N ARG A 107 -7.45 20.39 4.87
CA ARG A 107 -8.60 20.21 5.79
C ARG A 107 -8.25 19.24 6.93
N SER A 108 -8.47 19.67 8.17
CA SER A 108 -8.30 18.81 9.35
C SER A 108 -9.27 17.64 9.30
N CYS A 109 -8.79 16.45 9.65
CA CYS A 109 -9.53 15.19 9.63
C CYS A 109 -8.99 14.23 10.69
N VAL A 110 -9.77 13.20 11.01
CA VAL A 110 -9.31 12.05 11.78
C VAL A 110 -9.10 10.88 10.83
N VAL A 111 -7.92 10.27 10.89
CA VAL A 111 -7.59 9.07 10.10
C VAL A 111 -7.53 7.88 11.03
N ILE A 112 -8.10 6.76 10.61
CA ILE A 112 -8.07 5.48 11.34
C ILE A 112 -7.77 4.39 10.33
N GLY A 113 -6.95 3.40 10.68
CA GLY A 113 -6.79 2.25 9.81
C GLY A 113 -6.06 1.09 10.46
N GLN A 114 -6.15 -0.06 9.80
CA GLN A 114 -5.46 -1.27 10.20
C GLN A 114 -4.01 -1.23 9.70
N GLU A 115 -3.07 -1.58 10.57
CA GLU A 115 -1.66 -1.68 10.22
C GLU A 115 -1.18 -3.11 10.41
N LYS A 116 -0.62 -3.70 9.36
CA LYS A 116 -0.16 -5.10 9.38
C LYS A 116 1.32 -5.24 9.71
N GLY A 117 2.14 -4.24 9.42
CA GLY A 117 3.60 -4.34 9.47
C GLY A 117 4.21 -4.88 8.18
N SER A 118 5.36 -4.32 7.80
CA SER A 118 6.08 -4.60 6.57
C SER A 118 7.12 -5.74 6.72
N ASP A 119 7.66 -5.92 7.92
CA ASP A 119 8.66 -6.94 8.25
C ASP A 119 8.13 -7.90 9.35
N THR A 120 8.85 -8.98 9.62
CA THR A 120 8.43 -10.01 10.59
C THR A 120 8.24 -9.43 12.00
N GLU A 121 9.13 -8.55 12.45
CA GLU A 121 9.06 -7.98 13.80
C GLU A 121 7.87 -7.02 13.92
N THR A 122 7.70 -6.14 12.93
CA THR A 122 6.56 -5.22 12.90
C THR A 122 5.23 -5.95 12.74
N ARG A 123 5.19 -7.07 12.00
CA ARG A 123 3.98 -7.91 11.88
C ARG A 123 3.55 -8.53 13.19
N VAL A 124 4.50 -9.08 13.94
CA VAL A 124 4.21 -9.64 15.27
C VAL A 124 3.73 -8.53 16.20
N ARG A 125 4.41 -7.38 16.19
CA ARG A 125 4.06 -6.19 16.99
C ARG A 125 2.66 -5.66 16.68
N HIS A 126 2.27 -5.63 15.41
CA HIS A 126 0.97 -5.18 14.94
C HIS A 126 -0.10 -6.30 14.90
N ASN A 127 0.19 -7.48 15.46
CA ASN A 127 -0.70 -8.64 15.42
C ASN A 127 -1.24 -8.95 14.01
N PHE A 128 -0.40 -8.79 12.97
CA PHE A 128 -0.77 -8.97 11.56
C PHE A 128 -1.98 -8.13 11.12
N GLY A 129 -2.21 -6.98 11.76
CA GLY A 129 -3.35 -6.11 11.51
C GLY A 129 -4.68 -6.68 12.02
N MET A 130 -4.64 -7.67 12.91
CA MET A 130 -5.82 -8.25 13.55
C MET A 130 -6.10 -7.52 14.86
N PRO A 131 -7.08 -6.60 14.90
CA PRO A 131 -7.38 -5.84 16.11
C PRO A 131 -8.04 -6.70 17.19
N LYS A 132 -7.69 -6.40 18.43
CA LYS A 132 -8.34 -6.87 19.65
C LYS A 132 -9.51 -5.94 20.02
N PRO A 133 -10.35 -6.29 21.00
CA PRO A 133 -11.48 -5.44 21.42
C PRO A 133 -11.07 -4.00 21.77
N GLU A 134 -9.92 -3.81 22.42
CA GLU A 134 -9.34 -2.50 22.72
C GLU A 134 -9.06 -1.65 21.48
N GLY A 135 -8.68 -2.25 20.35
CA GLY A 135 -8.48 -1.54 19.08
C GLY A 135 -9.78 -0.95 18.53
N TYR A 136 -10.88 -1.69 18.61
CA TYR A 136 -12.19 -1.18 18.23
C TYR A 136 -12.69 -0.07 19.16
N ARG A 137 -12.45 -0.19 20.49
CA ARG A 137 -12.76 0.88 21.45
C ARG A 137 -11.94 2.14 21.19
N LYS A 138 -10.66 1.99 20.85
CA LYS A 138 -9.80 3.10 20.40
C LYS A 138 -10.38 3.77 19.16
N ALA A 139 -10.76 3.00 18.13
CA ALA A 139 -11.38 3.54 16.93
C ALA A 139 -12.65 4.33 17.27
N GLN A 140 -13.55 3.77 18.09
CA GLN A 140 -14.76 4.45 18.56
C GLN A 140 -14.45 5.76 19.29
N ARG A 141 -13.44 5.76 20.18
CA ARG A 141 -12.99 6.98 20.88
C ARG A 141 -12.55 8.07 19.90
N LEU A 142 -11.78 7.69 18.87
CA LEU A 142 -11.33 8.64 17.84
C LEU A 142 -12.48 9.17 17.00
N MET A 143 -13.48 8.35 16.68
CA MET A 143 -14.69 8.76 15.96
C MET A 143 -15.53 9.74 16.79
N ASN A 144 -15.74 9.46 18.09
CA ASN A 144 -16.46 10.36 18.99
C ASN A 144 -15.75 11.71 19.14
N MET A 145 -14.41 11.71 19.20
CA MET A 145 -13.61 12.94 19.20
C MET A 145 -13.80 13.71 17.88
N ALA A 146 -13.78 13.01 16.74
CA ALA A 146 -14.01 13.64 15.44
C ALA A 146 -15.38 14.33 15.38
N GLU A 147 -16.43 13.66 15.87
CA GLU A 147 -17.79 14.21 15.96
C GLU A 147 -17.83 15.49 16.81
N GLN A 148 -17.22 15.48 18.00
CA GLN A 148 -17.18 16.66 18.89
C GLN A 148 -16.58 17.91 18.23
N PHE A 149 -15.60 17.72 17.35
CA PHE A 149 -14.92 18.81 16.63
C PHE A 149 -15.42 19.00 15.20
N ASN A 150 -16.50 18.33 14.79
CA ASN A 150 -17.04 18.35 13.42
C ASN A 150 -15.98 18.03 12.34
N LEU A 151 -15.09 17.08 12.64
CA LEU A 151 -14.02 16.66 11.76
C LEU A 151 -14.48 15.47 10.88
N PRO A 152 -14.13 15.46 9.58
CA PRO A 152 -14.34 14.30 8.74
C PRO A 152 -13.45 13.14 9.19
N ILE A 153 -13.96 11.92 9.02
CA ILE A 153 -13.26 10.67 9.34
C ILE A 153 -12.91 9.95 8.05
N ILE A 154 -11.66 9.52 7.92
CA ILE A 154 -11.19 8.67 6.82
C ILE A 154 -10.67 7.36 7.39
N THR A 155 -11.26 6.24 6.94
CA THR A 155 -10.90 4.90 7.42
C THR A 155 -10.25 4.06 6.32
N PHE A 156 -9.11 3.44 6.63
CA PHE A 156 -8.46 2.44 5.78
C PHE A 156 -8.72 1.03 6.34
N ILE A 157 -9.44 0.21 5.56
CA ILE A 157 -9.74 -1.18 5.88
C ILE A 157 -8.79 -2.07 5.07
N ASP A 158 -8.00 -2.91 5.75
CA ASP A 158 -7.03 -3.80 5.13
C ASP A 158 -6.92 -5.17 5.82
#